data_AF-A0A315ZKL1-F1
#
_entry.id   AF-A0A315ZKL1-F1
#
_cell.length_a   1.000
_cell.length_b   1.000
_cell.length_c   1.000
_cell.angle_alpha   90.00
_cell.angle_beta   90.00
_cell.angle_gamma   90.00
#
_symmetry.space_group_name_H-M   'P 1'
#
loop_
_entity.id
_entity.type
_entity.pdbx_description
1 polymer ?
#
loop_
_entity_poly.entity_id
_entity_poly.type
_entity_poly.pdbx_seq_one_letter_code
_entity_poly.pdbx_strand_id
1 'polypeptide(L)'
;GYLLPTEWTSTAKPPPPRSPRREVTTRWIEAELRKRFGLDAPGAQLELTEREDGVLEMRPMIAVPVRQAGFWTPEWQAGEAEFEEHVQRGAVISFASMADFMADLDAPEGSEQSSQDAGHAE
;
A
#
# COMPACT_ATOMS: atom_id res chain seq x y z
N GLY A 1 -1.17 54.90 25.43
CA GLY A 1 -1.96 53.97 26.27
C GLY A 1 -2.90 53.22 25.36
N TYR A 2 -2.72 51.90 25.27
CA TYR A 2 -3.73 50.97 24.78
C TYR A 2 -3.69 49.78 25.74
N LEU A 3 -4.73 49.65 26.55
CA LEU A 3 -4.95 48.51 27.43
C LEU A 3 -5.55 47.39 26.57
N LEU A 4 -4.86 46.26 26.48
CA LEU A 4 -5.48 45.04 25.94
C LEU A 4 -6.46 44.51 27.01
N PRO A 5 -7.72 44.20 26.67
CA PRO A 5 -8.59 43.54 27.60
C PRO A 5 -8.11 42.10 27.85
N THR A 6 -7.93 41.82 29.13
CA THR A 6 -7.70 40.52 29.73
C THR A 6 -8.94 39.61 29.60
N GLU A 7 -8.68 38.30 29.51
CA GLU A 7 -9.59 37.19 29.87
C GLU A 7 -10.65 36.76 28.83
N TRP A 8 -10.24 35.88 27.90
CA TRP A 8 -11.15 34.90 27.31
C TRP A 8 -11.14 33.64 28.18
N THR A 9 -12.07 33.52 29.13
CA THR A 9 -12.33 32.23 29.78
C THR A 9 -13.29 31.43 28.90
N SER A 10 -12.73 30.54 28.09
CA SER A 10 -13.50 29.55 27.33
C SER A 10 -14.26 28.66 28.32
N THR A 11 -15.60 28.75 28.32
CA THR A 11 -16.52 27.87 29.07
C THR A 11 -16.71 26.51 28.40
N ALA A 12 -15.85 26.13 27.44
CA ALA A 12 -15.95 24.84 26.78
C ALA A 12 -15.59 23.71 27.77
N LYS A 13 -16.61 22.93 28.17
CA LYS A 13 -16.44 21.64 28.84
C LYS A 13 -15.37 20.84 28.08
N PRO A 14 -14.30 20.38 28.72
CA PRO A 14 -13.27 19.60 28.04
C PRO A 14 -13.92 18.38 27.37
N PRO A 15 -13.45 17.97 26.17
CA PRO A 15 -13.99 16.79 25.50
C PRO A 15 -13.92 15.61 26.48
N PRO A 16 -14.92 14.73 26.50
CA PRO A 16 -14.87 13.55 27.36
C PRO A 16 -13.55 12.81 27.10
N PRO A 17 -12.92 12.23 28.15
CA PRO A 17 -11.73 11.43 27.93
C PRO A 17 -12.07 10.35 26.90
N ARG A 18 -11.21 10.20 25.88
CA ARG A 18 -11.36 9.11 24.91
C ARG A 18 -11.40 7.81 25.71
N SER A 19 -12.45 7.02 25.53
CA SER A 19 -12.56 5.72 26.19
C SER A 19 -11.25 4.94 25.96
N PRO A 20 -10.72 4.22 26.97
CA PRO A 20 -9.53 3.43 26.78
C PRO A 20 -9.77 2.48 25.62
N ARG A 21 -8.92 2.54 24.60
CA ARG A 21 -8.94 1.59 23.49
C ARG A 21 -8.77 0.20 24.09
N ARG A 22 -9.82 -0.62 24.06
CA ARG A 22 -9.70 -2.03 24.47
C ARG A 22 -8.83 -2.71 23.43
N GLU A 23 -7.59 -3.03 23.80
CA GLU A 23 -6.74 -3.89 23.01
C GLU A 23 -7.33 -5.31 23.07
N VAL A 24 -7.85 -5.79 21.95
CA VAL A 24 -8.22 -7.21 21.83
C VAL A 24 -6.92 -7.97 21.63
N THR A 25 -6.53 -8.78 22.61
CA THR A 25 -5.30 -9.57 22.50
C THR A 25 -5.55 -10.83 21.67
N THR A 26 -4.66 -11.13 20.72
CA THR A 26 -4.71 -12.33 19.86
C THR A 26 -4.13 -13.57 20.53
N ARG A 27 -3.84 -13.53 21.84
CA ARG A 27 -3.10 -14.58 22.57
C ARG A 27 -3.74 -15.97 22.52
N TRP A 28 -5.04 -16.03 22.23
CA TRP A 28 -5.84 -17.24 22.05
C TRP A 28 -5.62 -17.94 20.70
N ILE A 29 -5.07 -17.24 19.70
CA ILE A 29 -4.66 -17.82 18.42
C ILE A 29 -3.33 -18.53 18.64
N GLU A 30 -3.16 -19.74 18.13
CA GLU A 30 -1.92 -20.51 18.29
C GLU A 30 -0.67 -19.74 17.85
N ALA A 31 0.44 -19.92 18.57
CA ALA A 31 1.64 -19.11 18.39
C ALA A 31 2.20 -19.19 16.97
N GLU A 32 2.14 -20.36 16.34
CA GLU A 32 2.60 -20.54 14.96
C GLU A 32 1.73 -19.79 13.96
N LEU A 33 0.41 -19.76 14.18
CA LEU A 33 -0.51 -19.00 13.34
C LEU A 33 -0.26 -17.49 13.48
N ARG A 34 -0.01 -17.01 14.70
CA ARG A 34 0.30 -15.58 14.91
C ARG A 34 1.57 -15.17 14.19
N LYS A 35 2.63 -15.98 14.24
CA LYS A 35 3.87 -15.73 13.50
C LYS A 35 3.66 -15.72 12.00
N ARG A 36 2.99 -16.75 11.47
CA ARG A 36 2.73 -16.90 10.04
C ARG A 36 1.95 -15.72 9.45
N PHE A 37 1.00 -15.18 10.20
CA PHE A 37 0.14 -14.08 9.76
C PHE A 37 0.54 -12.71 10.33
N GLY A 38 1.70 -12.59 10.97
CA GLY A 38 2.20 -11.31 11.50
C GLY A 38 1.36 -10.70 12.63
N LEU A 39 0.57 -11.50 13.35
CA LEU A 39 -0.36 -11.03 14.38
C LEU A 39 0.32 -10.66 15.72
N ASP A 40 1.61 -10.98 15.87
CA ASP A 40 2.42 -10.56 17.01
C ASP A 40 2.96 -9.12 16.83
N ALA A 41 2.81 -8.52 15.65
CA ALA A 41 3.26 -7.16 15.38
C ALA A 41 2.35 -6.12 16.05
N PRO A 42 2.91 -5.05 16.65
CA PRO A 42 2.12 -3.96 17.20
C PRO A 42 1.20 -3.34 16.13
N GLY A 43 -0.10 -3.28 16.44
CA GLY A 43 -1.10 -2.71 15.52
C GLY A 43 -1.57 -3.65 14.41
N ALA A 44 -1.26 -4.96 14.46
CA ALA A 44 -1.86 -5.96 13.58
C ALA A 44 -3.39 -5.90 13.65
N GLN A 45 -4.04 -6.00 12.49
CA GLN A 45 -5.49 -5.86 12.34
C GLN A 45 -6.11 -7.16 11.82
N LEU A 46 -7.33 -7.43 12.25
CA LEU A 46 -8.12 -8.57 11.81
C LEU A 46 -9.52 -8.07 11.45
N GLU A 47 -10.00 -8.46 10.29
CA GLU A 47 -11.42 -8.42 9.99
C GLU A 47 -12.06 -9.70 10.55
N LEU A 48 -13.20 -9.53 11.22
CA LEU A 48 -13.99 -10.61 11.80
C LEU A 48 -15.35 -10.65 11.10
N THR A 49 -15.69 -11.79 10.52
CA THR A 49 -17.00 -12.02 9.90
C THR A 49 -17.62 -13.27 10.53
N GLU A 50 -18.83 -13.16 11.08
CA GLU A 50 -19.61 -14.31 11.50
C GLU A 50 -20.33 -14.90 10.27
N ARG A 51 -20.08 -16.17 9.99
CA ARG A 51 -20.73 -16.90 8.91
C ARG A 51 -22.07 -17.48 9.39
N GLU A 52 -22.95 -17.83 8.45
CA GLU A 52 -24.28 -18.38 8.74
C GLU A 52 -24.25 -19.69 9.55
N ASP A 53 -23.15 -20.45 9.46
CA ASP A 53 -22.90 -21.68 10.21
C ASP A 53 -22.37 -21.44 11.64
N GLY A 54 -22.28 -20.18 12.07
CA GLY A 54 -21.76 -19.78 13.37
C GLY A 54 -20.23 -19.78 13.46
N VAL A 55 -19.51 -20.01 12.35
CA VAL A 55 -18.05 -19.92 12.32
C VAL A 55 -17.61 -18.46 12.26
N LEU A 56 -16.73 -18.06 13.16
CA LEU A 56 -16.05 -16.77 13.09
C LEU A 56 -14.86 -16.88 12.13
N GLU A 57 -14.99 -16.26 10.97
CA GLU A 57 -13.92 -16.14 10.00
C GLU A 57 -13.05 -14.91 10.33
N MET A 58 -11.74 -15.11 10.28
CA MET A 58 -10.76 -14.08 10.63
C MET A 58 -9.82 -13.85 9.45
N ARG A 59 -9.78 -12.62 8.93
CA ARG A 59 -8.86 -12.23 7.85
C ARG A 59 -7.81 -11.25 8.40
N PRO A 60 -6.50 -11.59 8.35
CA PRO A 60 -5.44 -10.64 8.64
C PRO A 60 -5.49 -9.46 7.68
N MET A 61 -5.40 -8.24 8.22
CA MET A 61 -5.45 -7.00 7.45
C MET A 61 -4.14 -6.24 7.61
N ILE A 62 -3.65 -5.68 6.50
CA ILE A 62 -2.50 -4.78 6.48
C ILE A 62 -3.02 -3.35 6.45
N ALA A 63 -2.60 -2.54 7.42
CA ALA A 63 -2.95 -1.12 7.45
C ALA A 63 -2.04 -0.34 6.50
N VAL A 64 -2.66 0.35 5.53
CA VAL A 64 -1.94 1.22 4.59
C VAL A 64 -2.15 2.68 4.98
N PRO A 65 -1.10 3.51 5.10
CA PRO A 65 -1.25 4.95 5.30
C PRO A 65 -2.13 5.57 4.21
N VAL A 66 -3.04 6.48 4.56
CA VAL A 66 -4.00 7.09 3.60
C VAL A 66 -3.31 7.66 2.35
N ARG A 67 -2.13 8.28 2.51
CA ARG A 67 -1.36 8.83 1.37
C ARG A 67 -0.87 7.78 0.38
N GLN A 68 -0.83 6.50 0.77
CA GLN A 68 -0.42 5.37 -0.06
C GLN A 68 -1.61 4.48 -0.45
N ALA A 69 -2.83 4.77 0.01
CA ALA A 69 -3.99 3.92 -0.25
C ALA A 69 -4.32 3.80 -1.76
N GLY A 70 -4.01 4.84 -2.55
CA GLY A 70 -4.22 4.83 -4.00
C GLY A 70 -3.48 3.70 -4.72
N PHE A 71 -2.30 3.30 -4.22
CA PHE A 71 -1.52 2.19 -4.77
C PHE A 71 -2.18 0.82 -4.57
N TRP A 72 -3.17 0.72 -3.68
CA TRP A 72 -3.87 -0.53 -3.34
C TRP A 72 -5.30 -0.57 -3.90
N THR A 73 -5.64 0.33 -4.82
CA THR A 73 -6.91 0.29 -5.53
C THR A 73 -6.92 -0.89 -6.53
N PRO A 74 -8.09 -1.53 -6.76
CA PRO A 74 -8.19 -2.61 -7.74
C PRO A 74 -7.66 -2.23 -9.12
N GLU A 75 -7.90 -0.99 -9.54
CA GLU A 75 -7.46 -0.47 -10.83
C GLU A 75 -5.93 -0.36 -10.90
N TRP A 76 -5.28 0.15 -9.85
CA TRP A 76 -3.82 0.23 -9.79
C TRP A 76 -3.19 -1.18 -9.79
N GLN A 77 -3.76 -2.10 -9.01
CA GLN A 77 -3.25 -3.47 -8.92
C GLN A 77 -3.44 -4.26 -10.23
N ALA A 78 -4.52 -3.99 -10.98
CA ALA A 78 -4.71 -4.55 -12.30
C ALA A 78 -3.63 -4.07 -13.29
N GLY A 79 -3.34 -2.77 -13.30
CA GLY A 79 -2.25 -2.22 -14.12
C GLY A 79 -0.87 -2.79 -13.76
N GLU A 80 -0.60 -2.99 -12.47
CA GLU A 80 0.64 -3.65 -12.01
C GLU A 80 0.73 -5.10 -12.53
N ALA A 81 -0.38 -5.86 -12.48
CA ALA A 81 -0.41 -7.22 -12.98
C ALA A 81 -0.20 -7.29 -14.51
N GLU A 82 -0.80 -6.37 -15.26
CA GLU A 82 -0.58 -6.25 -16.70
C GLU A 82 0.88 -5.90 -17.03
N PHE A 83 1.46 -4.96 -16.30
CA PHE A 83 2.87 -4.59 -16.45
C PHE A 83 3.80 -5.77 -16.14
N GLU A 84 3.54 -6.51 -15.07
CA GLU A 84 4.29 -7.72 -14.72
C GLU A 84 4.19 -8.78 -15.85
N GLU A 85 3.03 -8.94 -16.49
CA GLU A 85 2.87 -9.80 -17.66
C GLU A 85 3.73 -9.32 -18.85
N HIS A 86 3.88 -8.01 -19.05
CA HIS A 86 4.79 -7.46 -20.06
C HIS A 86 6.24 -7.77 -19.74
N VAL A 87 6.66 -7.60 -18.48
CA VAL A 87 8.02 -7.94 -18.01
C VAL A 87 8.31 -9.42 -18.25
N GLN A 88 7.40 -10.32 -17.83
CA GLN A 88 7.58 -11.77 -17.98
C GLN A 88 7.68 -12.23 -19.43
N ARG A 89 6.98 -11.55 -20.34
CA ARG A 89 7.06 -11.82 -21.80
C ARG A 89 8.25 -11.14 -22.48
N GLY A 90 9.07 -10.40 -21.74
CA GLY A 90 10.15 -9.59 -22.32
C GLY A 90 9.64 -8.44 -23.19
N ALA A 91 8.36 -8.07 -23.06
CA ALA A 91 7.72 -6.96 -23.76
C ALA A 91 8.00 -5.62 -23.07
N VAL A 92 9.26 -5.42 -22.65
CA VAL A 92 9.76 -4.22 -21.99
C VAL A 92 11.09 -3.83 -22.63
N ILE A 93 11.33 -2.52 -22.75
CA ILE A 93 12.60 -1.99 -23.24
C ILE A 93 13.45 -1.62 -22.03
N SER A 94 14.66 -2.16 -21.94
CA SER A 94 15.64 -1.80 -20.92
C SER A 94 16.74 -0.94 -21.52
N PHE A 95 17.10 0.14 -20.83
CA PHE A 95 18.18 1.03 -21.24
C PHE A 95 19.40 0.84 -20.33
N ALA A 96 20.59 0.80 -20.91
CA ALA A 96 21.84 0.64 -20.17
C ALA A 96 22.22 1.92 -19.40
N SER A 97 21.71 3.08 -19.84
CA SER A 97 21.92 4.36 -19.17
C SER A 97 20.71 5.29 -19.29
N MET A 98 20.65 6.27 -18.40
CA MET A 98 19.66 7.37 -18.48
C MET A 98 19.79 8.15 -19.79
N ALA A 99 21.01 8.29 -20.33
CA ALA A 99 21.23 9.00 -21.59
C ALA A 99 20.57 8.26 -22.77
N ASP A 100 20.66 6.93 -22.80
CA ASP A 100 20.02 6.10 -23.83
C ASP A 100 18.49 6.20 -23.76
N PHE A 101 17.93 6.20 -22.54
CA PHE A 101 16.50 6.39 -22.32
C PHE A 101 16.00 7.77 -22.79
N MET A 102 16.73 8.84 -22.46
CA MET A 102 16.36 10.18 -22.89
C MET A 102 16.45 10.34 -24.41
N ALA A 103 17.45 9.73 -25.05
CA ALA A 103 17.59 9.74 -26.50
C ALA A 103 16.42 9.05 -27.21
N ASP A 104 15.88 7.98 -26.63
CA ASP A 104 14.68 7.28 -27.14
C ASP A 104 13.42 8.15 -27.01
N LEU A 105 13.22 8.83 -25.88
CA LEU A 105 12.08 9.75 -25.68
C LEU A 105 12.09 10.96 -26.62
N ASP A 106 13.27 11.48 -26.95
CA ASP A 106 13.44 12.63 -27.83
C ASP A 106 13.37 12.25 -29.33
N ALA A 107 13.32 10.95 -29.65
CA ALA A 107 13.21 10.48 -31.02
C ALA A 107 11.80 10.80 -31.59
N PRO A 108 11.70 11.32 -32.83
CA PRO A 108 10.40 11.59 -33.45
C PRO A 108 9.64 10.26 -33.65
N GLU A 109 8.38 10.20 -33.20
CA GLU A 109 7.54 9.00 -33.33
C GLU A 109 7.48 8.55 -34.80
N GLY A 110 8.09 7.39 -35.10
CA GLY A 110 8.09 6.80 -36.44
C GLY A 110 9.40 6.18 -36.94
N SER A 111 10.49 6.17 -36.18
CA SER A 111 11.65 5.33 -36.53
C SER A 111 11.37 3.88 -36.12
N GLU A 112 10.99 3.07 -37.10
CA GLU A 112 10.73 1.63 -36.99
C GLU A 112 11.69 0.92 -36.02
N GLN A 113 11.11 0.09 -35.15
CA GLN A 113 11.83 -0.84 -34.28
C GLN A 113 12.81 -1.67 -35.13
N SER A 114 14.10 -1.34 -35.00
CA SER A 114 15.18 -2.15 -35.53
C SER A 114 15.24 -3.42 -34.70
N SER A 115 14.50 -4.43 -35.17
CA SER A 115 14.68 -5.82 -34.81
C SER A 115 16.12 -6.22 -35.15
N GLN A 116 17.03 -6.09 -34.20
CA GLN A 116 18.27 -6.85 -34.14
C GLN A 116 18.02 -7.91 -33.05
N ASP A 117 17.49 -9.09 -33.37
CA ASP A 117 18.27 -10.21 -33.91
C ASP A 117 19.79 -10.05 -33.70
N ALA A 118 20.20 -10.19 -32.44
CA ALA A 118 21.54 -10.64 -32.11
C ALA A 118 21.38 -12.02 -31.47
N GLY A 119 21.49 -13.04 -32.31
CA GLY A 119 21.53 -14.44 -31.91
C GLY A 119 22.50 -14.67 -30.75
N HIS A 120 22.00 -15.34 -29.72
CA HIS A 120 22.85 -16.00 -28.74
C HIS A 120 23.37 -17.29 -29.41
N ALA A 121 24.53 -17.19 -30.04
CA ALA A 121 25.34 -18.33 -30.42
C ALA A 121 26.52 -18.44 -29.45
N GLU A 122 26.62 -19.65 -28.88
CA GLU A 122 27.65 -20.27 -28.00
C GLU A 122 27.81 -19.79 -26.55
#